data_AF-A0A1Z4F3L7-F1
#
_entry.id   AF-A0A1Z4F3L7-F1
#
_cell.length_a   1.000
_cell.length_b   1.000
_cell.length_c   1.000
_cell.angle_alpha   90.00
_cell.angle_beta   90.00
_cell.angle_gamma   90.00
#
_symmetry.space_group_name_H-M   'P 1'
#
loop_
_entity.id
_entity.type
_entity.pdbx_description
1 polymer ?
#
loop_
_entity_poly.entity_id
_entity_poly.type
_entity_poly.pdbx_seq_one_letter_code
_entity_poly.pdbx_strand_id
1 'polypeptide(L)' 'MSQLLTESQVRQRIPIGHSKYYELIGSGQLRSVRIGRRRFVTESAVAEYIERLDAESIGDTEA' A
#
# COMPACT_ATOMS: atom_id res chain seq x y z
N MET A 1 -7.60 14.16 7.16
CA MET A 1 -8.34 13.26 8.08
C MET A 1 -7.66 11.91 8.02
N SER A 2 -7.18 11.36 9.14
CA SER A 2 -6.48 10.07 9.13
C SER A 2 -7.48 8.93 9.16
N GLN A 3 -7.59 8.16 8.07
CA GLN A 3 -8.50 7.02 7.97
C GLN A 3 -7.72 5.70 7.86
N LEU A 4 -8.29 4.65 8.48
CA LEU A 4 -7.87 3.27 8.29
C LEU A 4 -8.68 2.63 7.17
N LEU A 5 -7.96 2.06 6.22
CA LEU A 5 -8.47 1.37 5.05
C LEU A 5 -8.44 -0.13 5.27
N THR A 6 -9.52 -0.77 4.85
CA THR A 6 -9.61 -2.23 4.72
C THR A 6 -8.86 -2.70 3.48
N GLU A 7 -8.58 -4.00 3.40
CA GLU A 7 -8.00 -4.63 2.21
C GLU A 7 -8.74 -4.24 0.91
N SER A 8 -10.07 -4.30 0.91
CA SER A 8 -10.87 -3.95 -0.27
C SER A 8 -10.71 -2.48 -0.66
N GLN A 9 -10.64 -1.57 0.29
CA GLN A 9 -10.44 -0.14 0.02
C GLN A 9 -9.03 0.14 -0.53
N VAL A 10 -8.01 -0.51 0.02
CA VAL A 10 -6.64 -0.38 -0.49
C VAL A 10 -6.58 -0.89 -1.93
N ARG A 11 -7.18 -2.04 -2.20
CA ARG A 11 -7.19 -2.65 -3.55
C ARG A 11 -8.03 -1.87 -4.57
N GLN A 12 -8.99 -1.08 -4.13
CA GLN A 12 -9.69 -0.14 -5.01
C GLN A 12 -8.80 1.05 -5.42
N ARG A 13 -7.88 1.46 -4.54
CA ARG A 13 -6.95 2.57 -4.82
C ARG A 13 -5.72 2.11 -5.61
N ILE A 14 -5.20 0.94 -5.25
CA ILE A 14 -4.05 0.31 -5.91
C ILE A 14 -4.56 -1.04 -6.44
N PRO A 15 -4.90 -1.15 -7.74
CA PRO A 15 -5.51 -2.36 -8.31
C PRO A 15 -4.51 -3.52 -8.35
N ILE A 16 -4.37 -4.21 -7.22
CA ILE A 16 -3.49 -5.38 -7.03
C ILE A 16 -4.28 -6.62 -6.61
N GLY A 17 -3.71 -7.79 -6.90
CA GLY A 17 -4.21 -9.07 -6.43
C GLY A 17 -4.05 -9.27 -4.92
N HIS A 18 -4.83 -10.19 -4.34
CA HIS A 18 -4.74 -10.55 -2.93
C HIS A 18 -3.33 -10.96 -2.52
N SER A 19 -2.68 -11.83 -3.30
CA SER A 19 -1.32 -12.29 -3.01
C SER A 19 -0.33 -11.14 -2.91
N LYS A 20 -0.37 -10.21 -3.87
CA LYS A 20 0.53 -9.05 -3.87
C LYS A 20 0.26 -8.12 -2.70
N TYR A 21 -0.99 -7.93 -2.30
CA TYR A 21 -1.33 -7.15 -1.11
C TYR A 21 -0.69 -7.72 0.17
N TYR A 22 -0.82 -9.03 0.40
CA TYR A 22 -0.21 -9.67 1.56
C TYR A 22 1.32 -9.73 1.47
N GLU A 23 1.87 -9.87 0.26
CA GLU A 23 3.31 -9.77 0.01
C GLU A 23 3.85 -8.39 0.38
N LEU A 24 3.22 -7.30 -0.07
CA LEU A 24 3.61 -5.93 0.25
C LEU A 24 3.53 -5.62 1.75
N ILE A 25 2.54 -6.19 2.43
CA ILE A 25 2.45 -6.10 3.90
C ILE A 25 3.54 -6.93 4.57
N GLY A 26 3.85 -8.12 4.05
CA GLY A 26 4.88 -9.00 4.57
C GLY A 26 6.31 -8.48 4.35
N SER A 27 6.56 -7.84 3.21
CA SER A 27 7.83 -7.20 2.86
C SER A 27 8.03 -5.86 3.58
N GLY A 28 6.98 -5.30 4.18
CA GLY A 28 7.01 -3.99 4.83
C GLY A 28 6.96 -2.81 3.86
N GLN A 29 6.79 -3.06 2.55
CA GLN A 29 6.60 -2.01 1.55
C GLN A 29 5.28 -1.26 1.75
N LEU A 30 4.24 -1.95 2.24
CA LEU A 30 2.98 -1.33 2.62
C LEU A 30 2.79 -1.40 4.13
N ARG A 31 2.81 -0.24 4.79
CA ARG A 31 2.65 -0.16 6.24
C ARG A 31 1.23 -0.58 6.62
N SER A 32 1.13 -1.55 7.53
CA SER A 32 -0.14 -2.04 8.06
C SER A 32 -0.20 -1.88 9.58
N VAL A 33 -1.39 -1.59 10.09
CA VAL A 33 -1.71 -1.49 11.51
C VAL A 33 -2.58 -2.68 11.88
N ARG A 34 -2.14 -3.46 12.87
CA ARG A 34 -2.91 -4.58 13.39
C ARG A 34 -3.88 -4.08 14.46
N ILE A 35 -5.18 -4.36 14.27
CA ILE A 35 -6.22 -4.07 15.26
C ILE A 35 -6.93 -5.39 15.56
N GLY A 36 -6.62 -5.94 16.74
CA GLY A 36 -7.10 -7.26 17.16
C GLY A 36 -6.64 -8.38 16.21
N ARG A 37 -7.61 -9.00 15.51
CA ARG A 37 -7.38 -10.10 14.55
C ARG A 37 -7.26 -9.64 13.10
N ARG A 38 -7.52 -8.36 12.79
CA ARG A 38 -7.53 -7.82 11.42
C ARG A 38 -6.37 -6.85 11.21
N ARG A 39 -5.90 -6.74 9.97
CA ARG A 39 -4.92 -5.74 9.52
C ARG A 39 -5.63 -4.66 8.72
N PHE A 40 -5.23 -3.42 8.96
CA PHE A 40 -5.67 -2.23 8.25
C PHE A 40 -4.46 -1.50 7.70
N VAL A 41 -4.68 -0.65 6.70
CA VAL A 41 -3.63 0.20 6.11
C VAL A 41 -4.06 1.64 6.30
N THR A 42 -3.16 2.53 6.69
CA THR A 42 -3.49 3.95 6.82
C THR A 42 -3.55 4.61 5.45
N GLU A 43 -4.36 5.65 5.28
CA GLU A 43 -4.37 6.41 4.03
C GLU A 43 -2.97 6.97 3.69
N SER A 44 -2.22 7.44 4.68
CA SER A 44 -0.83 7.88 4.50
C SER A 44 0.09 6.77 4.00
N ALA A 45 -0.11 5.52 4.40
CA ALA A 45 0.70 4.40 3.91
C ALA A 45 0.41 4.09 2.43
N VAL A 46 -0.83 4.25 1.99
CA VAL A 46 -1.20 4.12 0.58
C VAL A 46 -0.58 5.27 -0.23
N ALA A 47 -0.68 6.51 0.26
CA ALA A 47 -0.11 7.67 -0.40
C ALA A 47 1.42 7.53 -0.57
N GLU A 48 2.14 7.24 0.51
CA GLU A 48 3.59 7.03 0.47
C GLU A 48 4.00 5.89 -0.48
N TYR A 49 3.21 4.82 -0.55
CA TYR A 49 3.48 3.72 -1.48
C TYR A 49 3.32 4.16 -2.94
N ILE A 50 2.29 4.95 -3.25
CA ILE A 50 2.09 5.51 -4.59
C ILE A 50 3.21 6.48 -4.96
N GLU A 51 3.61 7.37 -4.04
CA GLU A 51 4.71 8.31 -4.25
C GLU A 51 6.03 7.57 -4.54
N ARG A 52 6.29 6.46 -3.85
CA ARG A 52 7.45 5.60 -4.13
C ARG A 52 7.39 4.96 -5.52
N LEU A 53 6.22 4.47 -5.93
CA LEU A 53 6.05 3.89 -7.28
C LEU A 53 6.24 4.94 -8.38
N ASP A 54 5.77 6.15 -8.14
CA ASP A 54 5.95 7.28 -9.06
C ASP A 54 7.44 7.63 -9.20
N ALA A 55 8.15 7.75 -8.08
CA ALA A 55 9.60 7.99 -8.06
C ALA A 55 10.41 6.86 -8.72
N GLU A 56 10.05 5.59 -8.48
CA GLU A 56 10.68 4.43 -9.14
C GLU A 56 10.41 4.44 -10.66
N SER A 57 9.20 4.80 -11.09
CA SER A 57 8.84 4.86 -12.52
C SER A 57 9.55 5.98 -13.27
N ILE A 58 9.78 7.14 -12.63
CA ILE A 58 10.51 8.26 -13.23
C ILE A 58 11.99 7.90 -13.42
N GLY A 59 12.59 7.14 -12.48
CA GLY A 59 13.98 6.72 -12.55
C GLY A 59 14.32 5.75 -13.69
N ASP A 60 13.35 4.95 -14.16
CA ASP A 60 13.53 4.04 -15.31
C ASP A 60 13.54 4.77 -16.66
N THR A 61 13.07 6.03 -16.73
CA THR A 61 12.98 6.78 -18.00
C THR A 61 14.29 7.51 -18.37
N GLU A 62 15.28 7.58 -17.48
CA GLU A 62 16.55 8.30 -17.71
C GLU A 62 17.75 7.39 -18.03
N ALA A 63 17.53 6.16 -18.51
CA ALA A 63 18.60 5.23 -18.93
C ALA A 63 18.79 5.15 -20.46
#